data_AF-A0A6L5XYW5-F1
#
_entry.id   AF-A0A6L5XYW5-F1
#
_cell.length_a   1.000
_cell.length_b   1.000
_cell.length_c   1.000
_cell.angle_alpha   90.00
_cell.angle_beta   90.00
_cell.angle_gamma   90.00
#
_symmetry.space_group_name_H-M   'P 1'
#
loop_
_entity.id
_entity.type
_entity.pdbx_description
1 polymer ?
#
loop_
_entity_poly.entity_id
_entity_poly.type
_entity_poly.pdbx_seq_one_letter_code
_entity_poly.pdbx_strand_id
1 'polypeptide(L)'
;MANYVDIESVSSGMENKVRQDLKFRTGKFVWRVKFNVPLDPKTVNNVNLYVTSANQSPLLTEIRYDTLNNTIEIEPLEAYAQHESYILNITTDVKSKGGQNLKAPVRLQFKID
;
A
#
# COMPACT_ATOMS: atom_id res chain seq x y z
N MET A 1 9.47 17.98 8.20
CA MET A 1 9.94 16.87 7.35
C MET A 1 9.50 17.19 5.93
N ALA A 2 10.37 17.01 4.94
CA ALA A 2 9.97 17.16 3.55
C ALA A 2 9.14 15.94 3.13
N ASN A 3 7.99 16.17 2.49
CA ASN A 3 7.22 15.10 1.86
C ASN A 3 7.81 14.87 0.47
N TYR A 4 8.28 13.65 0.20
CA TYR A 4 8.91 13.28 -1.07
C TYR A 4 7.96 12.51 -1.99
N VAL A 5 6.84 12.05 -1.45
CA VAL A 5 5.71 11.47 -2.17
C VAL A 5 4.53 12.42 -2.00
N ASP A 6 3.90 12.81 -3.09
CA ASP A 6 2.65 13.56 -3.03
C ASP A 6 1.49 12.57 -2.80
N ILE A 7 0.61 12.88 -1.85
CA ILE A 7 -0.55 12.05 -1.52
C ILE A 7 -1.77 12.76 -2.08
N GLU A 8 -2.22 12.30 -3.25
CA GLU A 8 -3.29 12.94 -4.01
C GLU A 8 -4.67 12.65 -3.41
N SER A 9 -4.90 11.42 -2.93
CA SER A 9 -6.12 11.05 -2.22
C SER A 9 -5.93 9.81 -1.37
N VAL A 10 -6.79 9.63 -0.36
CA VAL A 10 -6.82 8.44 0.47
C VAL A 10 -8.24 8.14 0.93
N SER A 11 -8.56 6.87 1.18
CA SER A 11 -9.82 6.47 1.79
C SER A 11 -10.14 7.25 3.07
N SER A 12 -11.41 7.62 3.23
CA SER A 12 -11.88 8.42 4.35
C SER A 12 -11.50 7.82 5.72
N GLY A 13 -10.96 8.66 6.60
CA GLY A 13 -10.51 8.28 7.94
C GLY A 13 -9.06 7.76 8.00
N MET A 14 -8.38 7.65 6.86
CA MET A 14 -6.98 7.20 6.77
C MET A 14 -5.99 8.35 6.53
N GLU A 15 -6.47 9.59 6.36
CA GLU A 15 -5.66 10.79 6.05
C GLU A 15 -4.52 10.98 7.07
N ASN A 16 -4.84 10.88 8.35
CA ASN A 16 -3.87 11.03 9.45
C ASN A 16 -3.03 9.77 9.74
N LYS A 17 -3.21 8.70 8.96
CA LYS A 17 -2.50 7.42 9.13
C LYS A 17 -1.36 7.23 8.14
N VAL A 18 -1.33 8.01 7.05
CA VAL A 18 -0.24 7.98 6.08
C VAL A 18 0.94 8.80 6.61
N ARG A 19 2.14 8.24 6.57
CA ARG A 19 3.39 8.87 7.03
C ARG A 19 4.52 8.53 6.07
N GLN A 20 5.49 9.44 5.96
CA GLN A 20 6.68 9.26 5.13
C GLN A 20 7.93 9.37 6.00
N ASP A 21 8.88 8.46 5.79
CA ASP A 21 10.18 8.41 6.49
C ASP A 21 11.38 8.50 5.53
N LEU A 22 11.11 8.74 4.24
CA LEU A 22 12.09 8.93 3.19
C LEU A 22 13.10 10.05 3.52
N LYS A 23 14.36 9.84 3.15
CA LYS A 23 15.47 10.80 3.37
C LYS A 23 15.77 11.66 2.14
N PHE A 24 15.34 11.21 0.97
CA PHE A 24 15.50 11.87 -0.30
C PHE A 24 14.41 11.37 -1.26
N ARG A 25 14.18 12.13 -2.33
CA ARG A 25 13.22 11.79 -3.39
C ARG A 25 13.71 10.57 -4.17
N THR A 26 12.87 9.54 -4.29
CA THR A 26 13.18 8.28 -4.99
C THR A 26 11.89 7.58 -5.41
N GLY A 27 11.91 6.90 -6.55
CA GLY A 27 10.86 5.95 -6.95
C GLY A 27 11.04 4.53 -6.39
N LYS A 28 12.16 4.29 -5.73
CA LYS A 28 12.47 3.01 -5.07
C LYS A 28 12.15 3.14 -3.59
N PHE A 29 10.90 2.87 -3.23
CA PHE A 29 10.47 2.80 -1.85
C PHE A 29 9.40 1.73 -1.67
N VAL A 30 9.19 1.34 -0.41
CA VAL A 30 8.27 0.28 0.00
C VAL A 30 7.12 0.89 0.75
N TRP A 31 5.89 0.50 0.40
CA TRP A 31 4.73 0.79 1.23
C TRP A 31 4.66 -0.21 2.39
N ARG A 32 4.62 0.31 3.62
CA ARG A 32 4.39 -0.50 4.82
C ARG A 32 2.98 -0.27 5.33
N VAL A 33 2.18 -1.33 5.37
CA VAL A 33 0.80 -1.30 5.84
C VAL A 33 0.68 -2.09 7.14
N LYS A 34 0.37 -1.40 8.23
CA LYS A 34 0.21 -2.03 9.55
C LYS A 34 -1.26 -2.29 9.86
N PHE A 35 -1.56 -3.53 10.22
CA PHE A 35 -2.87 -3.98 10.68
C PHE A 35 -2.90 -4.07 12.20
N ASN A 36 -4.05 -3.78 12.79
CA ASN A 36 -4.26 -3.87 14.23
C ASN A 36 -4.58 -5.29 14.72
N VAL A 37 -4.80 -6.24 13.79
CA VAL A 37 -5.07 -7.64 14.06
C VAL A 37 -4.21 -8.54 13.16
N PRO A 38 -3.86 -9.76 13.59
CA PRO A 38 -3.19 -10.73 12.73
C PRO A 38 -4.05 -11.10 11.52
N LEU A 39 -3.41 -11.23 10.37
CA LEU A 39 -4.03 -11.58 9.09
C LEU A 39 -3.88 -13.07 8.79
N ASP A 40 -4.76 -13.59 7.93
CA ASP A 40 -4.54 -14.88 7.25
C ASP A 40 -3.54 -14.67 6.11
N PRO A 41 -2.32 -15.24 6.19
CA PRO A 41 -1.29 -15.08 5.17
C PRO A 41 -1.75 -15.51 3.76
N LYS A 42 -2.71 -16.42 3.64
CA LYS A 42 -3.23 -16.86 2.33
C LYS A 42 -3.96 -15.74 1.58
N THR A 43 -4.48 -14.76 2.31
CA THR A 43 -5.19 -13.60 1.76
C THR A 43 -4.27 -12.40 1.52
N VAL A 44 -3.00 -12.49 1.91
CA VAL A 44 -1.99 -11.47 1.72
C VAL A 44 -1.23 -11.77 0.42
N ASN A 45 -1.77 -11.28 -0.71
CA ASN A 45 -1.25 -11.57 -2.04
C ASN A 45 -1.59 -10.44 -3.04
N ASN A 46 -1.03 -10.52 -4.25
CA ASN A 46 -1.16 -9.51 -5.31
C ASN A 46 -2.58 -9.37 -5.91
N VAL A 47 -3.56 -10.19 -5.51
CA VAL A 47 -4.96 -10.02 -5.91
C VAL A 47 -5.68 -9.08 -4.95
N ASN A 48 -5.35 -9.17 -3.66
CA ASN A 48 -6.01 -8.40 -2.60
C ASN A 48 -5.26 -7.11 -2.23
N LEU A 49 -3.96 -7.06 -2.51
CA LEU A 49 -3.09 -5.93 -2.25
C LEU A 49 -2.30 -5.68 -3.54
N TYR A 50 -2.52 -4.57 -4.22
CA TYR A 50 -1.85 -4.31 -5.49
C TYR A 50 -1.73 -2.82 -5.76
N VAL A 51 -0.79 -2.47 -6.63
CA VAL A 51 -0.61 -1.10 -7.12
C VAL A 51 -0.98 -1.05 -8.59
N THR A 52 -1.69 -0.01 -9.00
CA THR A 52 -1.97 0.30 -10.41
C THR A 52 -1.48 1.69 -10.76
N SER A 53 -1.27 1.97 -12.05
CA SER A 53 -1.26 3.36 -12.54
C SER A 53 -2.67 3.97 -12.48
N ALA A 54 -2.77 5.28 -12.69
CA ALA A 54 -4.05 5.99 -12.82
C ALA A 54 -4.96 5.42 -13.93
N ASN A 55 -4.36 4.82 -14.98
CA ASN A 55 -5.07 4.15 -16.07
C ASN A 55 -5.47 2.70 -15.73
N GLN A 56 -5.37 2.29 -14.45
CA GLN A 56 -5.70 0.95 -13.95
C GLN A 56 -4.80 -0.17 -14.49
N SER A 57 -3.63 0.16 -15.05
CA SER A 57 -2.64 -0.85 -15.42
C SER A 57 -1.93 -1.36 -14.16
N PRO A 58 -1.87 -2.67 -13.90
CA PRO A 58 -1.20 -3.20 -12.72
C PRO A 58 0.31 -2.99 -12.79
N LEU A 59 0.91 -2.64 -11.65
CA LEU A 59 2.35 -2.63 -11.44
C LEU A 59 2.77 -3.93 -10.74
N LEU A 60 3.86 -4.54 -11.19
CA LEU A 60 4.38 -5.74 -10.53
C LEU A 60 4.98 -5.38 -9.17
N THR A 61 4.53 -6.09 -8.13
CA THR A 61 4.99 -5.90 -6.76
C THR A 61 5.35 -7.21 -6.10
N GLU A 62 6.38 -7.17 -5.24
CA GLU A 62 6.64 -8.21 -4.25
C GLU A 62 5.89 -7.86 -2.95
N ILE A 63 5.21 -8.86 -2.37
CA ILE A 63 4.47 -8.71 -1.12
C ILE A 63 5.09 -9.61 -0.06
N ARG A 64 5.40 -9.01 1.08
CA ARG A 64 5.90 -9.73 2.26
C ARG A 64 5.03 -9.42 3.46
N TYR A 65 4.71 -10.45 4.24
CA TYR A 65 3.91 -10.29 5.45
C TYR A 65 4.73 -10.65 6.69
N ASP A 66 5.01 -9.65 7.52
CA ASP A 66 5.55 -9.83 8.86
C ASP A 66 4.41 -10.15 9.84
N THR A 67 4.26 -11.44 10.13
CA THR A 67 3.25 -11.96 11.05
C THR A 67 3.48 -11.57 12.51
N LEU A 68 4.71 -11.20 12.90
CA LEU A 68 5.02 -10.79 14.27
C LEU A 68 4.56 -9.34 14.51
N ASN A 69 4.77 -8.47 13.52
CA ASN A 69 4.43 -7.05 13.61
C ASN A 69 3.10 -6.67 12.93
N ASN A 70 2.39 -7.65 12.36
CA ASN A 70 1.17 -7.45 11.56
C ASN A 70 1.36 -6.39 10.46
N THR A 71 2.50 -6.43 9.78
CA THR A 71 2.90 -5.42 8.80
C THR A 71 3.11 -6.08 7.45
N ILE A 72 2.49 -5.53 6.41
CA ILE A 72 2.70 -5.92 5.02
C ILE A 72 3.67 -4.93 4.40
N GLU A 73 4.67 -5.44 3.71
CA GLU A 73 5.55 -4.69 2.83
C GLU A 73 5.14 -4.93 1.37
N ILE A 74 4.96 -3.85 0.63
CA ILE A 74 4.62 -3.86 -0.80
C ILE A 74 5.74 -3.12 -1.52
N GLU A 75 6.60 -3.88 -2.18
CA GLU A 75 7.78 -3.38 -2.89
C GLU A 75 7.53 -3.47 -4.39
N PRO A 76 7.65 -2.37 -5.15
CA PRO A 76 7.50 -2.42 -6.59
C PRO A 76 8.75 -3.06 -7.22
N LEU A 77 8.57 -3.93 -8.22
CA LEU A 77 9.69 -4.56 -8.93
C LEU A 77 10.45 -3.57 -9.82
N GLU A 78 9.80 -2.47 -10.20
CA GLU A 78 10.37 -1.35 -10.92
C GLU A 78 10.13 -0.06 -10.14
N ALA A 79 11.04 0.91 -10.25
CA ALA A 79 10.86 2.19 -9.57
C ALA A 79 9.60 2.89 -10.10
N TYR A 80 8.81 3.47 -9.20
CA TYR A 80 7.74 4.38 -9.58
C TYR A 80 8.31 5.54 -10.42
N ALA A 81 7.65 5.85 -11.53
CA ALA A 81 8.07 6.93 -12.41
C ALA A 81 7.75 8.30 -11.80
N GLN A 82 8.55 9.30 -12.18
CA GLN A 82 8.28 10.70 -11.81
C GLN A 82 7.08 11.22 -12.59
N HIS A 83 6.28 12.06 -11.92
CA HIS A 83 5.07 12.70 -12.42
C HIS A 83 3.96 11.74 -12.87
N GLU A 84 4.06 10.45 -12.54
CA GLU A 84 3.01 9.46 -12.73
C GLU A 84 2.26 9.18 -11.42
N SER A 85 0.93 9.17 -11.51
CA SER A 85 0.06 8.84 -10.38
C SER A 85 -0.20 7.34 -10.31
N TYR A 86 -0.08 6.79 -9.11
CA TYR A 86 -0.31 5.40 -8.78
C TYR A 86 -1.38 5.26 -7.70
N ILE A 87 -2.04 4.11 -7.66
CA ILE A 87 -3.08 3.78 -6.69
C ILE A 87 -2.69 2.47 -6.00
N LEU A 88 -2.39 2.55 -4.70
CA LEU A 88 -2.32 1.37 -3.84
C LEU A 88 -3.74 0.96 -3.44
N ASN A 89 -4.09 -0.29 -3.70
CA ASN A 89 -5.39 -0.89 -3.42
C ASN A 89 -5.24 -2.01 -2.39
N ILE A 90 -6.11 -1.97 -1.37
CA ILE A 90 -6.29 -3.05 -0.38
C ILE A 90 -7.77 -3.40 -0.38
N THR A 91 -8.12 -4.59 -0.84
CA THR A 91 -9.51 -5.03 -0.99
C THR A 91 -10.09 -5.54 0.33
N THR A 92 -11.41 -5.73 0.36
CA THR A 92 -12.10 -6.33 1.52
C THR A 92 -11.80 -7.83 1.70
N ASP A 93 -11.16 -8.48 0.72
CA ASP A 93 -10.85 -9.91 0.76
C ASP A 93 -9.58 -10.24 1.55
N VAL A 94 -8.86 -9.21 2.03
CA VAL A 94 -7.88 -9.39 3.09
C VAL A 94 -8.61 -9.80 4.37
N LYS A 95 -8.23 -10.96 4.92
CA LYS A 95 -8.86 -11.54 6.10
C LYS A 95 -7.95 -11.49 7.31
N SER A 96 -8.56 -11.25 8.47
CA SER A 96 -7.94 -11.56 9.75
C SER A 96 -7.73 -13.08 9.88
N LYS A 97 -6.82 -13.50 10.77
CA LYS A 97 -6.60 -14.92 11.11
C LYS A 97 -7.88 -15.59 11.64
N GLY A 98 -8.81 -14.82 12.21
CA GLY A 98 -10.13 -15.27 12.66
C GLY A 98 -11.18 -15.34 11.54
N GLY A 99 -10.82 -15.07 10.28
CA GLY A 99 -11.70 -15.19 9.11
C GLY A 99 -12.56 -13.96 8.80
N GLN A 100 -12.48 -12.90 9.58
CA GLN A 100 -13.21 -11.65 9.30
C GLN A 100 -12.51 -10.85 8.19
N ASN A 101 -13.30 -10.36 7.24
CA ASN A 101 -12.88 -9.46 6.17
C ASN A 101 -12.59 -8.03 6.69
N LEU A 102 -11.80 -7.27 5.93
CA LEU A 102 -11.74 -5.82 6.13
C LEU A 102 -13.12 -5.19 5.94
N LYS A 103 -13.45 -4.21 6.80
CA LYS A 103 -14.77 -3.54 6.80
C LYS A 103 -15.02 -2.70 5.54
N ALA A 104 -13.96 -2.12 4.99
CA ALA A 104 -13.99 -1.29 3.80
C ALA A 104 -12.66 -1.42 3.07
N PRO A 105 -12.64 -1.25 1.74
CA PRO A 105 -11.38 -1.20 1.00
C PRO A 105 -10.59 0.05 1.36
N VAL A 106 -9.26 -0.06 1.33
CA VAL A 106 -8.36 1.08 1.50
C VAL A 106 -7.72 1.38 0.15
N ARG A 107 -7.80 2.64 -0.26
CA ARG A 107 -7.14 3.17 -1.44
C ARG A 107 -6.27 4.36 -1.06
N LEU A 108 -5.09 4.43 -1.65
CA LEU A 108 -4.15 5.53 -1.51
C LEU A 108 -3.63 5.88 -2.89
N GLN A 109 -3.98 7.07 -3.36
CA GLN A 109 -3.45 7.62 -4.59
C GLN A 109 -2.26 8.52 -4.27
N PHE A 110 -1.15 8.30 -4.98
CA PHE A 110 0.10 8.99 -4.73
C PHE A 110 0.88 9.24 -6.01
N LYS A 111 1.77 10.23 -5.97
CA LYS A 111 2.63 10.62 -7.08
C LYS A 111 4.03 10.94 -6.58
N ILE A 112 5.03 10.80 -7.44
CA ILE A 112 6.37 11.32 -7.17
C ILE A 112 6.57 12.57 -8.00
N ASP A 113 6.63 13.72 -7.35
CA ASP A 113 7.03 14.98 -8.00
C ASP A 113 8.54 15.18 -8.08
#